data_AF-A0AAE9DM63-F1
#
_entry.id   AF-A0AAE9DM63-F1
#
_cell.length_a   1.000
_cell.length_b   1.000
_cell.length_c   1.000
_cell.angle_alpha   90.00
_cell.angle_beta   90.00
_cell.angle_gamma   90.00
#
_symmetry.space_group_name_H-M   'P 1'
#
loop_
_entity.id
_entity.type
_entity.pdbx_description
1 polymer ?
#
loop_
_entity_poly.entity_id
_entity_poly.type
_entity_poly.pdbx_seq_one_letter_code
_entity_poly.pdbx_strand_id
1 'polypeptide(L)'
;MIGYFIFACFVKMTLTCIPAQNVDACSVCKKIYNTGCQGYGTPSVTNWCTPEADVPVTYSLEEPGYSVGYFDLTVKSCVTTLSCPSGTVNWYIIEKMTAETPGNNLGVLPTTAFCAESGPEAGVWYVDIDAHVWQTSQITCKNT
;
A
#
# COMPACT_ATOMS: atom_id res chain seq x y z
N MET A 1 -51.76 -24.75 -37.01
CA MET A 1 -51.20 -23.61 -36.24
C MET A 1 -51.00 -24.12 -34.82
N ILE A 2 -49.82 -24.63 -34.43
CA ILE A 2 -48.66 -23.83 -33.97
C ILE A 2 -49.20 -22.75 -33.01
N GLY A 3 -49.29 -22.92 -31.69
CA GLY A 3 -48.30 -23.46 -30.74
C GLY A 3 -47.38 -22.32 -30.33
N TYR A 4 -47.53 -21.76 -29.12
CA TYR A 4 -46.42 -21.21 -28.33
C TYR A 4 -46.87 -20.92 -26.89
N PHE A 5 -46.38 -21.76 -25.98
CA PHE A 5 -46.28 -21.52 -24.54
C PHE A 5 -45.51 -20.22 -24.31
N ILE A 6 -46.10 -19.24 -23.63
CA ILE A 6 -45.34 -18.12 -23.06
C ILE A 6 -44.74 -18.63 -21.75
N PHE A 7 -43.50 -19.10 -21.85
CA PHE A 7 -42.64 -19.41 -20.74
C PHE A 7 -42.27 -18.10 -20.02
N ALA A 8 -42.86 -17.87 -18.85
CA ALA A 8 -42.46 -16.78 -17.97
C ALA A 8 -41.03 -17.05 -17.49
N CYS A 9 -40.04 -16.42 -18.13
CA CYS A 9 -38.66 -16.40 -17.67
C CYS A 9 -38.62 -15.69 -16.31
N PHE A 10 -38.51 -16.47 -15.24
CA PHE A 10 -38.07 -16.00 -13.94
C PHE A 10 -36.66 -15.42 -14.07
N VAL A 11 -36.55 -14.10 -14.24
CA VAL A 11 -35.28 -13.38 -14.11
C VAL A 11 -34.90 -13.41 -12.64
N LYS A 12 -34.18 -14.46 -12.21
CA LYS A 12 -33.45 -14.46 -10.96
C LYS A 12 -32.40 -13.34 -11.07
N MET A 13 -32.64 -12.25 -10.36
CA MET A 13 -31.65 -11.20 -10.11
C MET A 13 -30.55 -11.80 -9.22
N THR A 14 -29.65 -12.57 -9.82
CA THR A 14 -28.42 -12.99 -9.15
C THR A 14 -27.55 -11.76 -9.07
N LEU A 15 -27.52 -11.15 -7.88
CA LEU A 15 -26.50 -10.20 -7.47
C LEU A 15 -25.16 -10.95 -7.46
N THR A 16 -24.57 -11.16 -8.63
CA THR A 16 -23.19 -11.61 -8.73
C THR A 16 -22.34 -10.44 -8.28
N CYS A 17 -21.79 -10.49 -7.06
CA CYS A 17 -20.65 -9.66 -6.72
C CYS A 17 -19.60 -9.89 -7.80
N ILE A 18 -19.37 -8.90 -8.66
CA ILE A 18 -18.20 -8.90 -9.55
C ILE A 18 -17.03 -8.98 -8.58
N PRO A 19 -16.16 -10.01 -8.63
CA PRO A 19 -14.94 -9.98 -7.84
C PRO A 19 -14.23 -8.69 -8.26
N ALA A 20 -14.04 -7.78 -7.31
CA ALA A 20 -13.25 -6.58 -7.54
C ALA A 20 -11.90 -7.08 -8.03
N GLN A 21 -11.67 -6.99 -9.34
CA GLN A 21 -10.37 -7.28 -9.90
C GLN A 21 -9.49 -6.22 -9.26
N ASN A 22 -8.61 -6.64 -8.37
CA ASN A 22 -7.55 -5.82 -7.81
C ASN A 22 -6.56 -5.53 -8.96
N VAL A 23 -7.02 -4.77 -9.95
CA VAL A 23 -6.19 -4.15 -10.95
C VAL A 23 -5.35 -3.17 -10.16
N ASP A 24 -4.04 -3.39 -10.17
CA ASP A 24 -3.10 -2.45 -9.59
C ASP A 24 -3.41 -1.06 -10.15
N ALA A 25 -4.00 -0.22 -9.32
CA ALA A 25 -4.55 1.06 -9.78
C ALA A 25 -3.41 2.06 -10.05
N CYS A 26 -2.24 1.81 -9.48
CA CYS A 26 -1.04 2.60 -9.66
C CYS A 26 -0.24 2.09 -10.86
N SER A 27 0.05 2.97 -11.81
CA SER A 27 0.64 2.62 -13.11
C SER A 27 2.07 3.09 -13.28
N VAL A 28 2.40 4.22 -12.65
CA VAL A 28 3.74 4.84 -12.69
C VAL A 28 4.53 4.50 -11.44
N CYS A 29 3.87 4.47 -10.29
CA CYS A 29 4.50 4.20 -9.01
C CYS A 29 4.80 2.71 -8.83
N LYS A 30 6.07 2.36 -8.74
CA LYS A 30 6.48 0.97 -8.43
C LYS A 30 6.18 0.65 -6.97
N LYS A 31 5.85 -0.61 -6.67
CA LYS A 31 5.74 -1.09 -5.28
C LYS A 31 7.08 -0.95 -4.57
N ILE A 32 7.02 -0.58 -3.30
CA ILE A 32 8.20 -0.29 -2.47
C ILE A 32 8.32 -1.17 -1.23
N TYR A 33 7.46 -2.18 -1.06
CA TYR A 33 7.66 -3.13 0.03
C TYR A 33 8.94 -3.95 -0.20
N ASN A 34 9.72 -4.18 0.85
CA ASN A 34 10.94 -4.96 0.79
C ASN A 34 10.67 -6.43 0.46
N THR A 35 10.95 -6.82 -0.77
CA THR A 35 10.80 -8.21 -1.26
C THR A 35 11.92 -9.15 -0.83
N GLY A 36 12.97 -8.63 -0.17
CA GLY A 36 14.08 -9.40 0.37
C GLY A 36 13.79 -10.06 1.72
N CYS A 37 12.61 -9.85 2.31
CA CYS A 37 12.26 -10.41 3.62
C CYS A 37 12.05 -11.92 3.57
N GLN A 38 12.82 -12.64 4.40
CA GLN A 38 12.83 -14.11 4.44
C GLN A 38 11.95 -14.70 5.55
N GLY A 39 11.37 -13.85 6.40
CA GLY A 39 10.51 -14.26 7.51
C GLY A 39 11.23 -14.43 8.83
N TYR A 40 10.46 -14.85 9.82
CA TYR A 40 10.88 -14.94 11.22
C TYR A 40 12.21 -15.68 11.38
N GLY A 41 13.10 -15.13 12.20
CA GLY A 41 14.36 -15.78 12.55
C GLY A 41 15.46 -15.71 11.48
N THR A 42 15.20 -15.06 10.34
CA THR A 42 16.15 -14.98 9.22
C THR A 42 16.43 -13.51 8.84
N PRO A 43 17.70 -13.07 8.82
CA PRO A 43 18.94 -13.82 9.08
C PRO A 43 19.18 -14.20 10.55
N SER A 44 18.50 -13.61 11.52
CA SER A 44 18.57 -14.04 12.91
C SER A 44 17.27 -13.78 13.67
N VAL A 45 17.13 -14.34 14.88
CA VAL A 45 15.96 -14.13 15.76
C VAL A 45 15.80 -12.69 16.24
N THR A 46 16.88 -11.88 16.19
CA THR A 46 16.87 -10.46 16.56
C THR A 46 16.99 -9.52 15.36
N ASN A 47 17.06 -10.05 14.14
CA ASN A 47 17.12 -9.26 12.92
C ASN A 47 16.45 -10.05 11.80
N TRP A 48 15.14 -9.84 11.65
CA TRP A 48 14.28 -10.45 10.66
C TRP A 48 13.18 -9.48 10.25
N CYS A 49 12.62 -9.70 9.06
CA CYS A 49 11.49 -8.91 8.56
C CYS A 49 10.40 -9.79 7.97
N THR A 50 9.18 -9.27 7.98
CA THR A 50 7.98 -9.98 7.53
C THR A 50 7.96 -10.04 5.99
N PRO A 51 7.73 -11.20 5.36
CA PRO A 51 7.58 -11.29 3.91
C PRO A 51 6.39 -10.49 3.41
N GLU A 52 6.44 -10.00 2.17
CA GLU A 52 5.34 -9.21 1.58
C GLU A 52 4.01 -9.99 1.58
N ALA A 53 4.04 -11.31 1.37
CA ALA A 53 2.84 -12.15 1.38
C ALA A 53 2.11 -12.14 2.74
N ASP A 54 2.83 -11.85 3.83
CA ASP A 54 2.31 -11.82 5.20
C ASP A 54 2.01 -10.39 5.68
N VAL A 55 2.27 -9.38 4.84
CA VAL A 55 1.88 -7.98 5.09
C VAL A 55 0.91 -7.55 4.00
N PRO A 56 -0.37 -7.30 4.30
CA PRO A 56 -1.36 -6.94 3.29
C PRO A 56 -1.18 -5.48 2.83
N VAL A 57 -0.07 -5.17 2.15
CA VAL A 57 0.21 -3.85 1.61
C VAL A 57 -0.69 -3.61 0.41
N THR A 58 -1.57 -2.62 0.54
CA THR A 58 -2.44 -2.17 -0.53
C THR A 58 -1.94 -0.85 -1.09
N TYR A 59 -1.98 -0.74 -2.41
CA TYR A 59 -1.68 0.49 -3.14
C TYR A 59 -2.98 0.98 -3.76
N SER A 60 -3.47 2.13 -3.32
CA SER A 60 -4.70 2.75 -3.83
C SER A 60 -4.35 3.99 -4.65
N LEU A 61 -5.16 4.25 -5.67
CA LEU A 61 -5.01 5.44 -6.50
C LEU A 61 -5.97 6.52 -6.01
N GLU A 62 -5.42 7.62 -5.52
CA GLU A 62 -6.17 8.72 -4.91
C GLU A 62 -6.13 9.97 -5.79
N GLU A 63 -7.23 10.72 -5.80
CA GLU A 63 -7.37 11.98 -6.52
C GLU A 63 -6.78 13.17 -5.72
N PRO A 64 -6.45 14.31 -6.38
CA PRO A 64 -6.06 15.53 -5.68
C PRO A 64 -7.07 15.94 -4.61
N GLY A 65 -6.59 16.40 -3.46
CA GLY A 65 -7.39 16.73 -2.28
C GLY A 65 -7.54 15.58 -1.27
N TYR A 66 -7.03 14.39 -1.57
CA TYR A 66 -6.91 13.32 -0.57
C TYR A 66 -5.85 13.68 0.48
N SER A 67 -6.19 13.53 1.76
CA SER A 67 -5.31 13.87 2.88
C SER A 67 -4.41 12.69 3.29
N VAL A 68 -3.10 12.96 3.34
CA VAL A 68 -2.06 12.07 3.87
C VAL A 68 -1.48 12.69 5.13
N GLY A 69 -2.05 12.32 6.29
CA GLY A 69 -1.67 12.91 7.57
C GLY A 69 -2.02 14.41 7.64
N TYR A 70 -0.99 15.26 7.67
CA TYR A 70 -1.13 16.73 7.77
C TYR A 70 -1.07 17.46 6.41
N PHE A 71 -1.03 16.73 5.30
CA PHE A 71 -0.86 17.28 3.96
C PHE A 71 -1.96 16.78 3.02
N ASP A 72 -2.36 17.61 2.06
CA ASP A 72 -3.25 17.21 0.99
C ASP A 72 -2.47 16.99 -0.30
N LEU A 73 -2.79 15.90 -1.00
CA LEU A 73 -2.22 15.59 -2.30
C LEU A 73 -2.67 16.63 -3.33
N THR A 74 -1.74 17.17 -4.10
CA THR A 74 -2.03 18.19 -5.14
C THR A 74 -2.19 17.59 -6.54
N VAL A 75 -1.80 16.33 -6.70
CA VAL A 75 -1.88 15.57 -7.94
C VAL A 75 -2.40 14.16 -7.65
N LYS A 76 -2.94 13.53 -8.68
CA LYS A 76 -3.34 12.12 -8.61
C LYS A 76 -2.13 11.26 -8.24
N SER A 77 -2.27 10.47 -7.18
CA SER A 77 -1.14 9.79 -6.56
C SER A 77 -1.51 8.38 -6.12
N CYS A 78 -0.55 7.48 -6.22
CA CYS A 78 -0.60 6.20 -5.53
C CYS A 78 -0.38 6.42 -4.03
N VAL A 79 -1.14 5.75 -3.18
CA VAL A 79 -1.06 5.84 -1.73
C VAL A 79 -1.01 4.44 -1.14
N THR A 80 -0.18 4.27 -0.11
CA THR A 80 -0.17 3.07 0.72
C THR A 80 -0.01 3.46 2.19
N THR A 81 -0.63 2.69 3.09
CA THR A 81 -0.46 2.89 4.53
C THR A 81 0.05 1.61 5.14
N LEU A 82 1.27 1.65 5.66
CA LEU A 82 1.91 0.46 6.19
C LEU A 82 1.56 0.29 7.67
N SER A 83 0.84 -0.79 7.97
CA SER A 83 0.62 -1.29 9.32
C SER A 83 1.30 -2.65 9.45
N CYS A 84 2.13 -2.83 10.48
CA CYS A 84 2.89 -4.06 10.65
C CYS A 84 2.21 -5.06 11.60
N PRO A 85 2.36 -6.38 11.35
CA PRO A 85 1.89 -7.40 12.27
C PRO A 85 2.53 -7.32 13.66
N SER A 86 1.89 -7.95 14.64
CA SER A 86 2.45 -8.03 16.00
C SER A 86 3.87 -8.58 16.01
N GLY A 87 4.77 -7.93 16.75
CA GLY A 87 6.18 -8.30 16.85
C GLY A 87 7.09 -7.62 15.82
N THR A 88 6.54 -6.86 14.88
CA THR A 88 7.30 -5.97 13.99
C THR A 88 6.78 -4.55 14.02
N VAL A 89 7.62 -3.62 13.57
CA VAL A 89 7.28 -2.19 13.38
C VAL A 89 7.68 -1.78 11.96
N ASN A 90 7.11 -0.67 11.46
CA ASN A 90 7.44 -0.18 10.12
C ASN A 90 8.77 0.60 10.09
N TRP A 91 9.58 0.31 9.09
CA TRP A 91 10.88 0.92 8.82
C TRP A 91 10.96 1.38 7.37
N TYR A 92 11.68 2.48 7.15
CA TYR A 92 11.77 3.19 5.89
C TYR A 92 13.24 3.43 5.52
N ILE A 93 13.58 3.26 4.24
CA ILE A 93 14.82 3.81 3.69
C ILE A 93 14.52 5.24 3.22
N ILE A 94 15.12 6.22 3.91
CA ILE A 94 15.02 7.63 3.55
C ILE A 94 16.26 8.02 2.74
N GLU A 95 16.08 8.54 1.53
CA GLU A 95 17.20 8.70 0.56
C GLU A 95 18.36 9.59 1.06
N LYS A 96 18.08 10.51 1.99
CA LYS A 96 19.09 11.42 2.55
C LYS A 96 19.67 10.95 3.89
N MET A 97 19.32 9.73 4.32
CA MET A 97 19.78 9.15 5.59
C MET A 97 20.63 7.91 5.33
N THR A 98 21.58 7.64 6.24
CA THR A 98 22.49 6.50 6.14
C THR A 98 21.95 5.24 6.82
N ALA A 99 20.85 5.35 7.56
CA ALA A 99 20.24 4.27 8.31
C ALA A 99 18.73 4.22 8.03
N GLU A 100 18.14 3.03 8.22
CA GLU A 100 16.69 2.87 8.23
C GLU A 100 16.09 3.74 9.33
N THR A 101 14.95 4.35 9.05
CA THR A 101 14.22 5.23 9.98
C THR A 101 12.88 4.59 10.32
N PRO A 102 12.50 4.52 11.60
CA PRO A 102 11.17 4.01 11.95
C PRO A 102 10.10 5.01 11.50
N GLY A 103 8.90 4.53 11.19
CA GLY A 103 7.77 5.41 10.89
C GLY A 103 7.18 6.09 12.12
N ASN A 104 5.93 6.53 12.00
CA ASN A 104 5.19 7.26 13.05
C ASN A 104 5.23 6.54 14.39
N ASN A 105 5.52 7.29 15.46
CA ASN A 105 5.61 6.77 16.82
C ASN A 105 6.53 5.54 16.93
N LEU A 106 7.78 5.69 16.48
CA LEU A 106 8.80 4.63 16.45
C LEU A 106 8.36 3.39 15.64
N GLY A 107 7.57 3.63 14.60
CA GLY A 107 7.05 2.63 13.66
C GLY A 107 5.91 1.77 14.21
N VAL A 108 5.38 2.10 15.37
CA VAL A 108 4.25 1.39 15.99
C VAL A 108 2.92 1.79 15.35
N LEU A 109 2.79 3.04 14.89
CA LEU A 109 1.57 3.51 14.25
C LEU A 109 1.62 3.31 12.73
N PRO A 110 0.45 3.13 12.09
CA PRO A 110 0.35 3.15 10.64
C PRO A 110 0.98 4.42 10.07
N THR A 111 1.75 4.25 8.99
CA THR A 111 2.50 5.34 8.38
C THR A 111 2.25 5.35 6.88
N THR A 112 1.81 6.50 6.38
CA THR A 112 1.32 6.66 5.01
C THR A 112 2.44 7.13 4.10
N ALA A 113 2.58 6.43 2.97
CA ALA A 113 3.44 6.80 1.87
C ALA A 113 2.61 7.09 0.62
N PHE A 114 3.11 7.98 -0.23
CA PHE A 114 2.44 8.41 -1.45
C PHE A 114 3.44 8.65 -2.58
N CYS A 115 2.99 8.51 -3.81
CA CYS A 115 3.79 8.71 -5.01
C CYS A 115 2.95 9.30 -6.12
N ALA A 116 3.42 10.36 -6.76
CA ALA A 116 2.69 11.01 -7.84
C ALA A 116 2.65 10.11 -9.09
N GLU A 117 1.49 10.00 -9.74
CA GLU A 117 1.33 9.25 -10.99
C GLU A 117 1.63 10.12 -12.23
N SER A 118 1.88 11.42 -12.05
CA SER A 118 2.17 12.35 -13.15
C SER A 118 2.93 13.59 -12.66
N GLY A 119 3.47 14.35 -13.61
CA GLY A 119 4.22 15.57 -13.33
C GLY A 119 5.73 15.32 -13.10
N PRO A 120 6.46 16.34 -12.63
CA PRO A 120 7.92 16.27 -12.47
C PRO A 120 8.40 15.23 -11.45
N GLU A 121 7.58 14.96 -10.43
CA GLU A 121 7.87 13.99 -9.35
C GLU A 121 7.20 12.63 -9.59
N ALA A 122 6.77 12.35 -10.82
CA ALA A 122 6.08 11.10 -11.14
C ALA A 122 6.97 9.88 -10.85
N GLY A 123 6.44 8.91 -10.10
CA GLY A 123 7.16 7.69 -9.72
C GLY A 123 8.09 7.84 -8.52
N VAL A 124 8.15 9.02 -7.89
CA VAL A 124 8.92 9.27 -6.67
C VAL A 124 8.03 9.04 -5.45
N TRP A 125 8.50 8.21 -4.52
CA TRP A 125 7.80 7.92 -3.27
C TRP A 125 8.22 8.86 -2.15
N TYR A 126 7.22 9.31 -1.40
CA TYR A 126 7.37 10.05 -0.17
C TYR A 126 6.62 9.36 0.97
N VAL A 127 7.01 9.64 2.20
CA VAL A 127 6.35 9.15 3.42
C VAL A 127 6.17 10.31 4.39
N ASP A 128 5.01 10.37 5.05
CA ASP A 128 4.77 11.26 6.19
C ASP A 128 5.16 10.57 7.49
N ILE A 129 6.29 10.98 8.08
CA ILE A 129 6.78 10.53 9.38
C ILE A 129 6.77 11.71 10.33
N ASP A 130 5.99 11.60 11.40
CA ASP A 130 5.83 12.59 12.47
C ASP A 130 5.57 14.01 11.91
N ALA A 131 4.64 14.12 10.96
CA ALA A 131 4.26 15.35 10.26
C ALA A 131 5.35 15.95 9.37
N HIS A 132 6.27 15.12 8.88
CA HIS A 132 7.33 15.54 7.96
C HIS A 132 7.37 14.61 6.74
N VAL A 133 7.39 15.23 5.56
CA VAL A 133 7.46 14.50 4.29
C VAL A 133 8.91 14.20 3.94
N TRP A 134 9.22 12.92 3.77
CA TRP A 134 10.54 12.43 3.39
C TRP A 134 10.46 11.59 2.12
N GLN A 135 11.42 11.76 1.23
CA GLN A 135 11.57 10.87 0.08
C GLN A 135 12.03 9.49 0.56
N THR A 136 11.36 8.44 0.09
CA THR A 136 11.61 7.05 0.48
C THR A 136 11.65 6.14 -0.73
N SER A 137 12.43 5.07 -0.65
CA SER A 137 12.56 4.08 -1.73
C SER A 137 12.13 2.67 -1.31
N GLN A 138 11.96 2.42 -0.02
CA GLN A 138 11.61 1.11 0.52
C GLN A 138 10.90 1.22 1.86
N ILE A 139 9.88 0.38 2.05
CA ILE A 139 9.16 0.18 3.32
C ILE A 139 9.28 -1.28 3.76
N THR A 140 9.42 -1.53 5.06
CA THR A 140 9.62 -2.88 5.60
C THR A 140 8.94 -3.04 6.97
N CYS A 141 8.33 -4.19 7.23
CA CYS A 141 7.98 -4.59 8.60
C CYS A 141 9.10 -5.43 9.19
N LYS A 142 9.77 -4.95 10.23
CA LYS A 142 10.96 -5.59 10.83
C LYS A 142 10.83 -5.67 12.34
N ASN A 143 11.43 -6.68 12.95
CA ASN A 143 11.46 -6.77 14.41
C ASN A 143 12.24 -5.59 15.02
N THR A 144 11.85 -5.21 16.23
CA THR A 144 12.61 -4.27 17.07
C THR A 144 13.78 -4.96 17.76
#